data_AF-A0A7W9JJH6-F1
#
_entry.id   AF-A0A7W9JJH6-F1
#
_cell.length_a   1.000
_cell.length_b   1.000
_cell.length_c   1.000
_cell.angle_alpha   90.00
_cell.angle_beta   90.00
_cell.angle_gamma   90.00
#
_symmetry.space_group_name_H-M   'P 1'
#
loop_
_entity.id
_entity.type
_entity.pdbx_description
1 polymer ?
#
loop_
_entity_poly.entity_id
_entity_poly.type
_entity_poly.pdbx_seq_one_letter_code
_entity_poly.pdbx_strand_id
1 'polypeptide(L)'
;MTTRPPFVARKHHWQHNRTTASTAHAAPAQMTDPQGARHPGVALIVAGKPALVLTVDELTRVCADMIDAAEVARQRPPDNRTCAPERTTNQHN
;
A
#
# COMPACT_ATOMS: atom_id res chain seq x y z
N MET A 1 10.92 15.21 -15.18
CA MET A 1 10.34 14.40 -14.08
C MET A 1 10.32 12.94 -14.52
N THR A 2 11.16 12.10 -13.93
CA THR A 2 11.21 10.65 -14.21
C THR A 2 10.09 9.97 -13.43
N THR A 3 8.95 9.71 -14.07
CA THR A 3 7.86 8.94 -13.46
C THR A 3 8.31 7.50 -13.26
N ARG A 4 8.49 7.07 -12.01
CA ARG A 4 8.69 5.65 -11.70
C ARG A 4 7.48 4.84 -12.21
N PRO A 5 7.69 3.64 -12.76
CA PRO A 5 6.59 2.78 -13.17
C PRO A 5 5.70 2.44 -11.96
N PRO A 6 4.38 2.23 -12.14
CA PRO A 6 3.53 1.76 -11.06
C PRO A 6 4.05 0.47 -10.45
N PHE A 7 3.85 0.33 -9.15
CA PHE A 7 3.87 -0.99 -8.53
C PHE A 7 2.66 -1.80 -9.03
N VAL A 8 2.91 -3.03 -9.51
CA VAL A 8 1.86 -3.96 -9.98
C VAL A 8 1.83 -5.17 -9.06
N ALA A 9 0.75 -5.34 -8.31
CA ALA A 9 0.55 -6.51 -7.46
C ALA A 9 0.22 -7.76 -8.30
N ARG A 10 0.59 -8.95 -7.79
CA ARG A 10 0.24 -10.23 -8.41
C ARG A 10 -1.27 -10.46 -8.37
N LYS A 11 -1.85 -11.07 -9.41
CA LYS A 11 -3.32 -11.26 -9.55
C LYS A 11 -3.93 -12.01 -8.35
N HIS A 12 -3.27 -13.05 -7.85
CA HIS A 12 -3.75 -13.83 -6.69
C HIS A 12 -3.71 -13.07 -5.37
N HIS A 13 -3.05 -11.90 -5.29
CA HIS A 13 -3.10 -11.04 -4.12
C HIS A 13 -4.34 -10.13 -4.08
N TRP A 14 -5.21 -10.12 -5.10
CA TRP A 14 -6.37 -9.23 -5.13
C TRP A 14 -7.24 -9.34 -3.87
N GLN A 15 -7.70 -10.56 -3.54
CA GLN A 15 -8.53 -10.78 -2.37
C GLN A 15 -7.77 -10.49 -1.08
N HIS A 16 -6.51 -10.94 -0.97
CA HIS A 16 -5.67 -10.65 0.18
C HIS A 16 -5.52 -9.13 0.42
N ASN A 17 -5.21 -8.36 -0.62
CA ASN A 17 -5.05 -6.92 -0.53
C ASN A 17 -6.34 -6.22 -0.09
N ARG A 18 -7.50 -6.66 -0.62
CA ARG A 18 -8.81 -6.11 -0.23
C ARG A 18 -9.15 -6.42 1.23
N THR A 19 -8.93 -7.65 1.66
CA THR A 19 -9.14 -8.05 3.07
C THR A 19 -8.22 -7.27 3.98
N THR A 20 -6.92 -7.23 3.71
CA THR A 20 -5.94 -6.48 4.50
C THR A 20 -6.29 -5.00 4.55
N ALA A 21 -6.64 -4.37 3.41
CA ALA A 21 -7.04 -2.97 3.36
C ALA A 21 -8.30 -2.65 4.19
N SER A 22 -9.27 -3.57 4.25
CA SER A 22 -10.49 -3.37 5.07
C SER A 22 -10.23 -3.29 6.57
N THR A 23 -9.07 -3.77 7.02
CA THR A 23 -8.65 -3.68 8.44
C THR A 23 -7.79 -2.46 8.74
N ALA A 24 -7.36 -1.73 7.70
CA ALA A 24 -6.43 -0.64 7.83
C ALA A 24 -7.11 0.58 8.44
N HIS A 25 -6.52 1.14 9.49
CA HIS A 25 -6.97 2.38 10.10
C HIS A 25 -5.80 3.12 10.77
N ALA A 26 -5.97 4.41 11.01
CA ALA A 26 -5.01 5.24 11.74
C ALA A 26 -5.47 5.44 13.18
N ALA A 27 -4.52 5.48 14.12
CA ALA A 27 -4.79 5.78 15.53
C ALA A 27 -3.71 6.72 16.09
N PRO A 28 -4.04 7.58 17.08
CA PRO A 28 -3.03 8.36 17.79
C PRO A 28 -1.95 7.46 18.41
N ALA A 29 -0.71 7.91 18.37
CA ALA A 29 0.44 7.20 18.91
C ALA A 29 1.36 8.15 19.70
N GLN A 30 2.29 7.55 20.44
CA GLN A 30 3.39 8.23 21.10
C GLN A 30 4.67 7.52 20.70
N MET A 31 5.66 8.28 20.26
CA MET A 31 6.99 7.78 19.88
C MET A 31 8.00 8.25 20.92
N THR A 32 8.95 7.40 21.26
CA THR A 32 10.06 7.78 22.16
C THR A 32 11.33 7.85 21.32
N ASP A 33 12.01 8.98 21.36
CA ASP A 33 13.29 9.13 20.68
C ASP A 33 14.43 8.44 21.46
N PRO A 34 15.64 8.32 20.89
CA PRO A 34 16.79 7.72 21.60
C PRO A 34 17.20 8.44 22.88
N GLN A 35 16.80 9.70 23.06
CA GLN A 35 17.05 10.51 24.25
C GLN A 35 15.97 10.32 25.33
N GLY A 36 14.91 9.57 25.04
CA GLY A 36 13.82 9.26 25.96
C GLY A 36 12.66 10.27 25.92
N ALA A 37 12.71 11.28 25.05
CA ALA A 37 11.62 12.23 24.93
C ALA A 37 10.45 11.64 24.14
N ARG A 38 9.23 11.99 24.55
CA ARG A 38 7.99 11.52 23.92
C ARG A 38 7.49 12.53 22.90
N HIS A 39 7.13 12.04 21.73
CA HIS A 39 6.65 12.81 20.59
C HIS A 39 5.28 12.32 20.15
N PRO A 40 4.34 13.22 19.83
CA PRO A 40 3.06 12.83 19.26
C PRO A 40 3.26 12.21 17.87
N GLY A 41 2.55 11.12 17.62
CA GLY A 41 2.58 10.45 16.34
C GLY A 41 1.24 9.83 15.98
N VAL A 42 1.23 9.12 14.86
CA VAL A 42 0.09 8.37 14.37
C VAL A 42 0.57 7.00 13.90
N ALA A 43 -0.12 5.96 14.34
CA ALA A 43 0.13 4.59 13.92
C ALA A 43 -0.83 4.20 12.79
N LEU A 44 -0.29 3.65 11.70
CA LEU A 44 -1.06 2.89 10.72
C LEU A 44 -1.18 1.45 11.22
N ILE A 45 -2.39 1.03 11.54
CA ILE A 45 -2.70 -0.31 12.03
C ILE A 45 -3.28 -1.12 10.88
N VAL A 46 -2.73 -2.31 10.64
CA VAL A 46 -3.18 -3.26 9.62
C VAL A 46 -3.29 -4.64 10.25
N ALA A 47 -4.41 -5.32 10.03
CA ALA A 47 -4.72 -6.62 10.63
C ALA A 47 -4.52 -6.64 12.17
N GLY A 48 -4.87 -5.54 12.83
CA GLY A 48 -4.75 -5.38 14.29
C GLY A 48 -3.33 -5.15 14.81
N LYS A 49 -2.33 -4.95 13.93
CA LYS A 49 -0.94 -4.72 14.30
C LYS A 49 -0.42 -3.37 13.77
N PRO A 50 0.44 -2.65 14.51
CA PRO A 50 1.11 -1.48 13.97
C PRO A 50 1.98 -1.89 12.78
N ALA A 51 1.67 -1.37 11.60
CA ALA A 51 2.47 -1.56 10.39
C ALA A 51 3.54 -0.47 10.25
N LEU A 52 3.21 0.75 10.69
CA LEU A 52 4.09 1.92 10.65
C LEU A 52 3.66 2.91 11.73
N VAL A 53 4.62 3.58 12.37
CA VAL A 53 4.36 4.70 13.28
C VAL A 53 5.14 5.89 12.75
N LEU A 54 4.44 7.02 12.60
CA LEU A 54 4.97 8.25 12.01
C LEU A 54 4.79 9.39 13.01
N THR A 55 5.69 10.36 12.98
CA THR A 55 5.41 11.68 13.53
C THR A 55 4.28 12.35 12.73
N VAL A 56 3.68 13.40 13.29
CA VAL A 56 2.60 14.15 12.61
C VAL A 56 3.07 14.76 11.28
N ASP A 57 4.30 15.26 11.23
CA ASP A 57 4.86 15.88 10.02
C ASP A 57 5.11 14.83 8.92
N GLU A 58 5.65 13.67 9.30
CA GLU A 58 5.86 12.56 8.37
C GLU A 58 4.53 12.02 7.82
N LEU A 59 3.51 11.89 8.67
CA LEU A 59 2.17 11.50 8.21
C LEU A 59 1.62 12.50 7.19
N THR A 60 1.74 13.81 7.47
CA THR A 60 1.24 14.85 6.58
C THR A 60 1.87 14.74 5.19
N ARG A 61 3.19 14.52 5.14
CA ARG A 61 3.92 14.30 3.88
C ARG A 61 3.46 13.02 3.16
N VAL A 62 3.34 11.89 3.87
CA VAL A 62 2.89 10.63 3.27
C VAL A 62 1.46 10.74 2.73
N CYS A 63 0.56 11.42 3.44
CA CYS A 63 -0.79 11.65 2.98
C CYS A 63 -0.83 12.47 1.69
N ALA A 64 0.00 13.51 1.57
CA ALA A 64 0.12 14.26 0.32
C ALA A 64 0.61 13.36 -0.84
N ASP A 65 1.68 12.60 -0.62
CA ASP A 65 2.21 11.65 -1.63
C ASP A 65 1.15 10.60 -2.03
N MET A 66 0.32 10.14 -1.09
CA MET A 66 -0.77 9.19 -1.36
C MET A 66 -1.90 9.81 -2.20
N ILE A 67 -2.25 11.07 -1.95
CA ILE A 67 -3.27 11.79 -2.73
C ILE A 67 -2.75 11.96 -4.17
N ASP A 68 -1.52 12.46 -4.33
CA ASP A 68 -0.89 12.63 -5.65
C ASP A 68 -0.85 11.30 -6.42
N ALA A 69 -0.44 10.23 -5.76
CA ALA A 69 -0.42 8.89 -6.35
C ALA A 69 -1.84 8.41 -6.76
N ALA A 70 -2.86 8.70 -5.95
CA ALA A 70 -4.24 8.34 -6.25
C ALA A 70 -4.78 9.13 -7.45
N GLU A 71 -4.45 10.41 -7.57
CA GLU A 71 -4.83 11.25 -8.73
C GLU A 71 -4.18 10.74 -10.01
N VAL A 72 -2.88 10.43 -9.98
CA VAL A 72 -2.17 9.83 -11.11
C VAL A 72 -2.76 8.47 -11.49
N ALA A 73 -3.16 7.65 -10.50
CA ALA A 73 -3.78 6.35 -10.76
C ALA A 73 -5.16 6.47 -11.44
N ARG A 74 -5.98 7.48 -11.08
CA ARG A 74 -7.30 7.72 -11.69
C ARG A 74 -7.22 8.08 -13.18
N GLN A 75 -6.13 8.69 -13.61
CA GLN A 75 -5.93 9.08 -15.00
C GLN A 75 -5.51 7.91 -15.90
N ARG A 76 -5.18 6.74 -15.32
CA ARG A 76 -4.73 5.58 -16.08
C ARG A 76 -5.91 4.70 -16.49
N PRO A 77 -6.00 4.32 -17.78
CA PRO A 77 -7.00 3.36 -18.21
C PRO A 77 -6.74 1.98 -17.57
N PRO A 78 -7.78 1.17 -17.31
CA PRO A 78 -7.59 -0.21 -16.86
C PRO A 78 -6.79 -0.99 -17.90
N ASP A 79 -5.71 -1.65 -17.46
CA ASP A 79 -4.92 -2.52 -18.34
C ASP A 79 -5.70 -3.82 -18.58
N ASN A 80 -6.40 -3.88 -19.71
CA ASN A 80 -7.21 -5.02 -20.15
C ASN A 80 -6.39 -6.14 -20.82
N ARG A 81 -5.07 -6.22 -20.59
CA ARG A 81 -4.28 -7.38 -21.03
C ARG A 81 -4.62 -8.60 -20.17
N THR A 82 -5.71 -9.26 -20.59
CA THR A 82 -6.18 -10.56 -20.15
C THR A 82 -5.02 -11.55 -20.10
N CYS A 83 -4.92 -12.31 -18.99
CA CYS A 83 -4.10 -13.51 -18.97
C CYS A 83 -4.57 -14.40 -20.13
N ALA A 84 -3.73 -14.60 -21.14
CA ALA A 84 -3.88 -15.78 -21.96
C ALA A 84 -3.80 -17.00 -21.01
N PRO A 85 -4.76 -17.94 -21.04
CA PRO A 85 -4.60 -19.16 -20.28
C PRO A 85 -3.34 -19.87 -20.79
N GLU A 86 -2.44 -20.23 -19.87
CA GLU A 86 -1.33 -21.13 -20.17
C GLU A 86 -1.93 -22.38 -20.84
N ARG A 87 -1.57 -22.61 -22.11
CA ARG A 87 -1.91 -23.88 -22.78
C ARG A 87 -1.13 -24.97 -22.07
N THR A 88 -1.79 -25.74 -21.21
CA THR A 88 -1.25 -26.99 -20.68
C THR A 88 -1.13 -27.97 -21.83
N THR A 89 0.06 -28.09 -22.40
CA THR A 89 0.40 -29.12 -23.37
C THR A 89 0.51 -30.45 -22.62
N ASN A 90 -0.59 -31.19 -22.52
CA ASN A 90 -0.53 -32.60 -22.15
C ASN A 90 0.09 -33.37 -23.33
N GLN A 91 1.40 -33.62 -23.28
CA GLN A 91 2.02 -34.64 -24.11
C GLN A 91 1.77 -36.00 -23.45
N HIS A 92 0.85 -36.76 -24.02
CA HIS A 92 0.90 -38.22 -23.98
C HIS A 92 1.58 -38.67 -25.27
N ASN A 93 2.74 -39.30 -25.15
CA ASN A 93 3.11 -40.48 -25.94
C ASN A 93 4.23 -41.24 -25.23
#